data_AF-A0A538LSU3-F1
#
_entry.id   AF-A0A538LSU3-F1
#
_cell.length_a   1.000
_cell.length_b   1.000
_cell.length_c   1.000
_cell.angle_alpha   90.00
_cell.angle_beta   90.00
_cell.angle_gamma   90.00
#
_symmetry.space_group_name_H-M   'P 1'
#
loop_
_entity.id
_entity.type
_entity.pdbx_description
1 polymer ?
#
loop_
_entity_poly.entity_id
_entity_poly.type
_entity_poly.pdbx_seq_one_letter_code
_entity_poly.pdbx_strand_id
1 'polypeptide(L)'
;MFHLQLRQFPRNHCQFNLTDEELRAIAEIWAGGRWLVIGERRWSPHQAKLKVFEGPGIPVQQLSMGRGWRQVERHGEDVTSRVLAMASASVASSATARMAATEGVPTAGAFRTGGAPAAREASEARQSPAGVVRTLLGGGPRAEALLAAWQDAASRFPERSPSECLALAEREIESRSGSSGR
;
A
#
# COMPACT_ATOMS: atom_id res chain seq x y z
N MET A 1 -2.74 -15.44 19.94
CA MET A 1 -1.27 -15.31 19.78
C MET A 1 -0.93 -15.88 18.42
N PHE A 2 -0.10 -15.18 17.66
CA PHE A 2 0.17 -15.53 16.28
C PHE A 2 1.66 -15.81 16.05
N HIS A 3 1.94 -16.67 15.09
CA HIS A 3 3.28 -17.06 14.70
C HIS A 3 3.40 -16.94 13.18
N LEU A 4 4.48 -16.33 12.73
CA LEU A 4 4.68 -15.95 11.35
C LEU A 4 5.98 -16.53 10.83
N GLN A 5 5.92 -17.15 9.65
CA GLN A 5 7.10 -17.59 8.92
C GLN A 5 7.17 -16.91 7.56
N LEU A 6 8.35 -16.38 7.28
CA LEU A 6 8.76 -15.90 5.97
C LEU A 6 9.83 -16.82 5.42
N ARG A 7 9.57 -17.40 4.26
CA ARG A 7 10.50 -18.31 3.59
C ARG A 7 10.86 -17.76 2.22
N GLN A 8 12.14 -17.44 2.05
CA GLN A 8 12.73 -17.00 0.78
C GLN A 8 14.01 -17.80 0.57
N PHE A 9 13.98 -18.83 -0.27
CA PHE A 9 15.15 -19.69 -0.46
C PHE A 9 16.41 -18.85 -0.79
N PRO A 10 17.54 -19.04 -0.08
CA PRO A 10 17.86 -20.08 0.92
C PRO A 10 17.60 -19.70 2.40
N ARG A 11 16.95 -18.57 2.68
CA ARG A 11 16.78 -18.00 4.03
C ARG A 11 15.35 -18.12 4.56
N ASN A 12 15.25 -18.38 5.85
CA ASN A 12 13.98 -18.52 6.55
C ASN A 12 14.00 -17.55 7.74
N HIS A 13 12.90 -16.86 7.97
CA HIS A 13 12.70 -16.04 9.16
C HIS A 13 11.40 -16.47 9.84
N CYS A 14 11.47 -16.66 11.15
CA CYS A 14 10.32 -17.05 11.96
C CYS A 14 10.19 -16.05 13.09
N GLN A 15 9.01 -15.47 13.22
CA GLN A 15 8.62 -14.57 14.28
C GLN A 15 7.52 -15.25 15.09
N PHE A 16 7.65 -15.24 16.41
CA PHE A 16 6.78 -15.98 17.31
C PHE A 16 6.16 -15.01 18.32
N ASN A 17 5.00 -15.38 18.87
CA ASN A 17 4.30 -14.62 19.90
C ASN A 17 3.88 -13.20 19.47
N LEU A 18 3.41 -13.05 18.23
CA LEU A 18 2.85 -11.80 17.72
C LEU A 18 1.45 -11.57 18.30
N THR A 19 1.15 -10.30 18.60
CA THR A 19 -0.22 -9.87 18.89
C THR A 19 -1.06 -9.77 17.61
N ASP A 20 -2.38 -9.64 17.77
CA ASP A 20 -3.28 -9.43 16.64
C ASP A 20 -2.95 -8.13 15.90
N GLU A 21 -2.64 -7.05 16.62
CA GLU A 21 -2.30 -5.77 16.00
C GLU A 21 -1.01 -5.83 15.19
N GLU A 22 0.03 -6.48 15.73
CA GLU A 22 1.31 -6.66 15.03
C GLU A 22 1.14 -7.51 13.78
N LEU A 23 0.40 -8.63 13.90
CA LEU A 23 0.10 -9.48 12.76
C LEU A 23 -0.66 -8.71 11.68
N ARG A 24 -1.68 -7.93 12.06
CA ARG A 24 -2.49 -7.16 11.13
C ARG A 24 -1.66 -6.12 10.39
N ALA A 25 -0.82 -5.36 11.10
CA ALA A 25 0.07 -4.37 10.47
C ALA A 25 1.00 -5.02 9.44
N ILE A 26 1.59 -6.17 9.77
CA ILE A 26 2.45 -6.94 8.85
C ILE A 26 1.64 -7.46 7.66
N ALA A 27 0.48 -8.05 7.90
CA ALA A 27 -0.38 -8.62 6.89
C ALA A 27 -0.91 -7.56 5.91
N GLU A 28 -1.24 -6.35 6.37
CA GLU A 28 -1.68 -5.24 5.54
C GLU A 28 -0.55 -4.72 4.63
N ILE A 29 0.67 -4.58 5.15
CA ILE A 29 1.85 -4.23 4.34
C ILE A 29 2.09 -5.30 3.26
N TRP A 30 2.02 -6.56 3.67
CA TRP A 30 2.26 -7.71 2.80
C TRP A 30 1.18 -7.83 1.70
N ALA A 31 -0.09 -7.73 2.07
CA ALA A 31 -1.24 -7.78 1.16
C ALA A 31 -1.25 -6.59 0.20
N GLY A 32 -0.76 -5.43 0.63
CA GLY A 32 -0.54 -4.26 -0.23
C GLY A 32 0.63 -4.40 -1.20
N GLY A 33 1.32 -5.54 -1.25
CA GLY A 33 2.45 -5.76 -2.16
C GLY A 33 3.72 -4.99 -1.77
N ARG A 34 3.78 -4.45 -0.55
CA ARG A 34 4.90 -3.61 -0.09
C ARG A 34 6.01 -4.46 0.50
N TRP A 35 7.22 -3.90 0.49
CA TRP A 35 8.38 -4.53 1.11
C TRP A 35 8.25 -4.47 2.62
N LEU A 36 8.34 -5.63 3.27
CA LEU A 36 8.30 -5.75 4.72
C LEU A 36 9.72 -5.72 5.27
N VAL A 37 10.00 -4.81 6.20
CA VAL A 37 11.32 -4.74 6.86
C VAL A 37 11.21 -5.41 8.23
N ILE A 38 11.91 -6.52 8.42
CA ILE A 38 12.01 -7.20 9.73
C ILE A 38 13.47 -7.26 10.15
N GLY A 39 13.78 -6.62 11.28
CA GLY A 39 15.15 -6.36 11.71
C GLY A 39 15.88 -5.52 10.66
N GLU A 40 16.99 -6.03 10.14
CA GLU A 40 17.79 -5.36 9.10
C GLU A 40 17.47 -5.85 7.67
N ARG A 41 16.48 -6.73 7.52
CA ARG A 41 16.20 -7.42 6.26
C ARG A 41 14.86 -7.00 5.65
N ARG A 42 14.87 -6.86 4.32
CA ARG A 42 13.69 -6.55 3.52
C ARG A 42 13.17 -7.82 2.85
N TRP A 43 11.88 -8.08 2.98
CA TRP A 43 11.17 -9.22 2.44
C TRP A 43 10.18 -8.74 1.39
N SER A 44 10.20 -9.37 0.21
CA SER A 44 9.29 -9.07 -0.88
C SER A 44 8.18 -10.12 -0.97
N PRO A 45 6.90 -9.71 -1.08
CA PRO A 45 5.78 -10.63 -1.24
C PRO A 45 5.81 -11.46 -2.53
N HIS A 46 6.60 -11.05 -3.52
CA HIS A 46 6.74 -11.77 -4.79
C HIS A 46 7.85 -12.83 -4.73
N GLN A 47 8.79 -12.69 -3.79
CA GLN A 47 9.96 -13.57 -3.70
C GLN A 47 9.95 -14.47 -2.45
N ALA A 48 9.18 -14.12 -1.42
CA ALA A 48 9.07 -14.92 -0.21
C ALA A 48 7.63 -15.38 0.02
N LYS A 49 7.49 -16.52 0.68
CA LYS A 49 6.20 -17.06 1.08
C LYS A 49 5.94 -16.73 2.55
N LEU A 50 4.80 -16.09 2.81
CA LEU A 50 4.29 -15.83 4.14
C LEU A 50 3.41 -17.00 4.59
N LYS A 51 3.61 -17.47 5.81
CA LYS A 51 2.73 -18.41 6.52
C LYS A 51 2.42 -17.83 7.90
N VAL A 52 1.15 -17.91 8.30
CA VAL A 52 0.66 -17.44 9.59
C VAL A 52 -0.08 -18.56 10.27
N PHE A 53 0.29 -18.82 11.51
CA PHE A 53 -0.35 -19.82 12.36
C PHE A 53 -0.83 -19.17 13.65
N GLU A 54 -2.04 -19.54 14.06
CA GLU A 54 -2.60 -19.15 15.34
C GLU A 54 -2.44 -20.30 16.34
N GLY A 55 -1.97 -20.01 17.55
CA GLY A 55 -1.79 -21.06 18.54
C GLY A 55 -1.27 -20.56 19.89
N PRO A 56 -1.03 -21.48 20.84
CA PRO A 56 -0.48 -21.12 22.15
C PRO A 56 0.88 -20.45 22.01
N GLY A 57 1.18 -19.54 22.95
CA GLY A 57 2.48 -18.86 22.98
C GLY A 57 3.61 -19.85 23.21
N ILE A 58 4.70 -19.71 22.44
CA ILE A 58 5.86 -20.59 22.55
C ILE A 58 6.87 -19.96 23.50
N PRO A 59 7.28 -20.67 24.57
CA PRO A 59 8.30 -20.17 25.48
C PRO A 59 9.63 -19.96 24.75
N VAL A 60 10.32 -18.86 25.08
CA VAL A 60 11.57 -18.44 24.42
C VAL A 60 12.64 -19.54 24.39
N GLN A 61 12.67 -20.40 25.41
CA GLN A 61 13.58 -21.54 25.53
C GLN A 61 13.39 -22.58 24.41
N GLN A 62 12.19 -22.70 23.83
CA GLN A 62 11.90 -23.62 22.72
C GLN A 62 12.18 -22.99 21.34
N LEU A 63 12.31 -21.66 21.27
CA LEU A 63 12.65 -20.93 20.04
C LEU A 63 14.13 -21.12 19.68
N SER A 64 15.02 -21.16 20.68
CA SER A 64 16.48 -21.23 20.51
C SER A 64 17.00 -22.49 19.81
N MET A 65 16.21 -23.58 19.75
CA MET A 65 16.63 -24.84 19.10
C MET A 65 15.98 -25.10 17.74
N GLY A 66 15.36 -24.08 17.12
CA GLY A 66 14.67 -24.25 15.83
C GLY A 66 13.48 -25.21 15.89
N ARG A 67 13.04 -25.62 17.09
CA ARG A 67 11.89 -26.51 17.31
C ARG A 67 10.57 -25.75 17.39
N GLY A 68 10.61 -24.43 17.61
CA GLY A 68 9.42 -23.59 17.68
C GLY A 68 8.47 -23.79 16.50
N TRP A 69 8.97 -23.79 15.26
CA TRP A 69 8.11 -23.95 14.07
C TRP A 69 7.40 -25.30 14.01
N ARG A 70 8.08 -26.40 14.38
CA ARG A 70 7.44 -27.73 14.43
C ARG A 70 6.39 -27.86 15.54
N GLN A 71 6.43 -26.99 16.55
CA GLN A 71 5.42 -26.92 17.59
C GLN A 71 4.23 -26.08 17.11
N VAL A 72 4.50 -24.96 16.42
CA VAL A 72 3.48 -24.15 15.74
C VAL A 72 2.70 -25.00 14.75
N GLU A 73 3.36 -25.78 13.89
CA GLU A 73 2.66 -26.63 12.90
C GLU A 73 1.85 -27.77 13.54
N ARG A 74 2.19 -28.18 14.78
CA ARG A 74 1.50 -29.28 15.46
C ARG A 74 0.36 -28.83 16.37
N HIS A 75 0.48 -27.66 16.97
CA HIS A 75 -0.48 -27.14 17.95
C HIS A 75 -1.17 -25.86 17.50
N GLY A 76 -0.78 -25.32 16.36
CA GLY A 76 -1.36 -24.13 15.76
C GLY A 76 -2.16 -24.46 14.51
N GLU A 77 -3.12 -23.60 14.23
CA GLU A 77 -3.99 -23.65 13.06
C GLU A 77 -3.45 -22.72 11.97
N ASP A 78 -3.45 -23.18 10.72
CA ASP A 78 -3.03 -22.35 9.58
C ASP A 78 -4.14 -21.34 9.24
N VAL A 79 -3.94 -20.10 9.68
CA VAL A 79 -4.86 -18.98 9.44
C VAL A 79 -4.38 -18.07 8.30
N THR A 80 -3.35 -18.48 7.54
CA THR A 80 -2.70 -17.65 6.51
C THR A 80 -3.71 -17.08 5.52
N SER A 81 -4.54 -17.93 4.92
CA SER A 81 -5.52 -17.49 3.90
C SER A 81 -6.55 -16.51 4.48
N ARG A 82 -7.01 -16.75 5.71
CA ARG A 82 -7.98 -15.90 6.40
C ARG A 82 -7.39 -14.53 6.70
N VAL A 83 -6.18 -14.50 7.25
CA VAL A 83 -5.46 -13.26 7.60
C VAL A 83 -5.15 -12.44 6.36
N LEU A 84 -4.68 -13.08 5.28
CA LEU A 84 -4.42 -12.40 4.01
C LEU A 84 -5.70 -11.85 3.38
N ALA A 85 -6.81 -12.60 3.40
CA ALA A 85 -8.08 -12.12 2.87
C ALA A 85 -8.60 -10.90 3.66
N MET A 86 -8.54 -10.95 4.99
CA MET A 86 -8.93 -9.83 5.85
C MET A 86 -8.03 -8.61 5.63
N ALA A 87 -6.72 -8.82 5.50
CA ALA A 87 -5.76 -7.75 5.23
C ALA A 87 -5.98 -7.12 3.84
N SER A 88 -6.21 -7.92 2.80
CA SER A 88 -6.55 -7.43 1.46
C SER A 88 -7.85 -6.61 1.46
N ALA A 89 -8.88 -7.05 2.19
CA ALA A 89 -10.12 -6.29 2.35
C ALA A 89 -9.90 -4.97 3.11
N SER A 90 -9.06 -4.97 4.15
CA SER A 90 -8.68 -3.77 4.91
C SER A 90 -7.93 -2.76 4.04
N VAL A 91 -6.98 -3.24 3.22
CA VAL A 91 -6.22 -2.41 2.27
C VAL A 91 -7.13 -1.84 1.19
N ALA A 92 -8.04 -2.65 0.63
CA ALA A 92 -9.03 -2.21 -0.34
C ALA A 92 -9.96 -1.14 0.26
N SER A 93 -10.52 -1.38 1.45
CA SER A 93 -11.37 -0.43 2.17
C SER A 93 -10.63 0.87 2.50
N SER A 94 -9.35 0.80 2.88
CA SER A 94 -8.51 1.97 3.15
C SER A 94 -8.13 2.73 1.86
N ALA A 95 -8.09 2.06 0.72
CA ALA A 95 -7.96 2.72 -0.57
C ALA A 95 -9.25 3.44 -0.94
N THR A 96 -10.42 2.79 -0.78
CA THR A 96 -11.74 3.39 -1.01
C THR A 96 -12.00 4.58 -0.08
N ALA A 97 -11.68 4.48 1.21
CA ALA A 97 -11.84 5.60 2.15
C ALA A 97 -10.92 6.78 1.81
N ARG A 98 -9.70 6.52 1.31
CA ARG A 98 -8.81 7.58 0.81
C ARG A 98 -9.34 8.22 -0.47
N MET A 99 -10.00 7.47 -1.35
CA MET A 99 -10.70 8.02 -2.51
C MET A 99 -11.90 8.89 -2.10
N ALA A 100 -12.71 8.43 -1.15
CA ALA A 100 -13.86 9.21 -0.65
C ALA A 100 -13.42 10.50 0.10
N ALA A 101 -12.29 10.47 0.81
CA ALA A 101 -11.73 11.67 1.46
C ALA A 101 -11.16 12.70 0.47
N THR A 102 -10.92 12.31 -0.79
CA THR A 102 -10.55 13.27 -1.85
C THR A 102 -11.76 13.94 -2.52
N GLU A 103 -12.98 13.48 -2.25
CA GLU A 103 -14.24 14.08 -2.75
C GLU A 103 -14.89 15.06 -1.76
N GLY A 104 -14.34 15.21 -0.55
CA GLY A 104 -14.81 16.18 0.44
C GLY A 104 -14.18 17.56 0.28
N VAL A 105 -14.59 18.33 -0.73
CA VAL A 105 -14.34 19.79 -0.80
C VAL A 105 -15.47 20.51 -0.05
N PRO A 106 -15.24 21.13 1.13
CA PRO A 106 -16.08 22.22 1.57
C PRO A 106 -15.55 23.51 0.95
N THR A 107 -16.31 24.05 0.00
CA THR A 107 -16.15 25.43 -0.46
C THR A 107 -16.91 26.39 0.46
N ALA A 108 -16.35 27.60 0.60
CA ALA A 108 -16.91 28.85 1.11
C ALA A 108 -16.57 29.28 2.55
N GLY A 109 -15.83 30.40 2.66
CA GLY A 109 -15.90 31.27 3.85
C GLY A 109 -14.73 32.22 4.18
N ALA A 110 -14.49 33.23 3.34
CA ALA A 110 -14.06 34.60 3.67
C ALA A 110 -12.78 34.94 4.50
N PHE A 111 -11.88 35.70 3.84
CA PHE A 111 -11.10 36.87 4.29
C PHE A 111 -10.47 36.92 5.70
N ARG A 112 -9.14 37.10 5.77
CA ARG A 112 -8.50 38.35 6.22
C ARG A 112 -7.02 38.43 5.83
N THR A 113 -6.64 39.62 5.41
CA THR A 113 -5.35 40.14 4.97
C THR A 113 -4.30 40.13 6.09
N GLY A 114 -3.04 39.84 5.75
CA GLY A 114 -1.89 40.38 6.50
C GLY A 114 -0.67 39.48 6.61
N GLY A 115 0.41 39.85 5.91
CA GLY A 115 1.79 39.69 6.38
C GLY A 115 2.56 38.45 5.90
N ALA A 116 3.43 38.64 4.91
CA ALA A 116 4.67 37.88 4.74
C ALA A 116 5.84 38.71 5.32
N PRO A 117 7.08 38.18 5.52
CA PRO A 117 7.60 36.90 5.01
C PRO A 117 8.52 36.08 5.97
N ALA A 118 8.78 34.84 5.53
CA ALA A 118 10.03 34.07 5.68
C ALA A 118 10.47 33.58 7.08
N ALA A 119 10.37 32.26 7.31
CA ALA A 119 11.52 31.35 7.48
C ALA A 119 11.06 29.94 7.94
N ARG A 120 11.69 28.87 7.40
CA ARG A 120 11.51 27.42 7.63
C ARG A 120 10.29 26.83 6.89
N GLU A 121 10.38 26.18 5.72
CA GLU A 121 11.38 25.22 5.20
C GLU A 121 11.64 23.97 6.05
N ALA A 122 10.76 23.65 7.00
CA ALA A 122 10.72 22.31 7.57
C ALA A 122 9.49 21.60 7.02
N SER A 123 9.73 20.65 6.12
CA SER A 123 9.19 19.29 6.14
C SER A 123 7.66 19.13 6.30
N GLU A 124 7.04 18.22 5.56
CA GLU A 124 5.69 17.71 5.85
C GLU A 124 4.49 18.55 5.39
N ALA A 125 4.66 19.40 4.37
CA ALA A 125 3.55 19.62 3.43
C ALA A 125 3.32 18.33 2.64
N ARG A 126 2.63 17.38 3.29
CA ARG A 126 1.64 16.46 2.73
C ARG A 126 1.91 16.14 1.27
N GLN A 127 2.63 15.06 1.00
CA GLN A 127 2.74 14.49 -0.34
C GLN A 127 1.32 14.31 -0.90
N SER A 128 0.85 15.28 -1.70
CA SER A 128 -0.42 15.16 -2.39
C SER A 128 -0.34 13.87 -3.21
N PRO A 129 -1.38 13.03 -3.22
CA PRO A 129 -1.39 11.79 -3.99
C PRO A 129 -1.04 12.05 -5.47
N ALA A 130 -1.45 13.20 -6.00
CA ALA A 130 -1.07 13.70 -7.33
C ALA A 130 0.46 13.85 -7.53
N GLY A 131 1.18 14.31 -6.51
CA GLY A 131 2.65 14.44 -6.55
C GLY A 131 3.36 13.09 -6.54
N VAL A 132 2.86 12.13 -5.76
CA VAL A 132 3.39 10.76 -5.73
C VAL A 132 3.16 10.07 -7.08
N VAL A 133 1.96 10.20 -7.65
CA VAL A 133 1.64 9.65 -8.98
C VAL A 133 2.49 10.31 -10.06
N ARG A 134 2.73 11.62 -10.00
CA ARG A 134 3.61 12.32 -10.95
C ARG A 134 5.05 11.81 -10.91
N THR A 135 5.58 11.50 -9.73
CA THR A 135 6.91 10.89 -9.58
C THR A 135 6.95 9.46 -10.12
N LEU A 136 5.90 8.66 -9.91
CA LEU A 136 5.82 7.30 -10.44
C LEU A 136 5.74 7.25 -11.98
N LEU A 137 5.11 8.26 -12.60
CA LEU A 137 5.01 8.39 -14.06
C LEU A 137 6.28 8.95 -14.73
N GLY A 138 7.38 9.13 -13.98
CA GLY A 138 8.67 9.57 -14.51
C GLY A 138 8.82 11.09 -14.66
N GLY A 139 7.79 11.87 -14.30
CA GLY A 139 7.78 13.32 -14.48
C GLY A 139 7.77 13.78 -15.94
N GLY A 140 7.48 15.07 -16.17
CA GLY A 140 7.47 15.69 -17.49
C GLY A 140 6.07 15.98 -18.07
N PRO A 141 6.00 16.74 -19.18
CA PRO A 141 4.73 17.28 -19.71
C PRO A 141 3.76 16.21 -20.18
N ARG A 142 4.26 15.06 -20.66
CA ARG A 142 3.43 13.90 -21.03
C ARG A 142 2.78 13.26 -19.80
N ALA A 143 3.53 13.11 -18.71
CA ALA A 143 3.01 12.55 -17.47
C ALA A 143 1.96 13.46 -16.82
N GLU A 144 2.17 14.78 -16.89
CA GLU A 144 1.18 15.77 -16.43
C GLU A 144 -0.09 15.76 -17.28
N ALA A 145 0.04 15.67 -18.61
CA ALA A 145 -1.10 15.50 -19.49
C ALA A 145 -1.88 14.21 -19.19
N LEU A 146 -1.18 13.10 -18.92
CA LEU A 146 -1.79 11.79 -18.62
C LEU A 146 -2.57 11.81 -17.31
N LEU A 147 -2.02 12.44 -16.29
CA LEU A 147 -2.71 12.60 -15.02
C LEU A 147 -3.97 13.46 -15.17
N ALA A 148 -3.89 14.57 -15.91
CA ALA A 148 -5.03 15.45 -16.15
C ALA A 148 -6.15 14.76 -16.95
N ALA A 149 -5.80 14.05 -18.03
CA ALA A 149 -6.75 13.31 -18.85
C ALA A 149 -7.41 12.15 -18.05
N TRP A 150 -6.64 11.48 -17.19
CA TRP A 150 -7.18 10.43 -16.32
C TRP A 150 -8.19 10.97 -15.28
N GLN A 151 -7.88 12.11 -14.66
CA GLN A 151 -8.79 12.76 -13.70
C GLN A 151 -10.09 13.23 -14.37
N ASP A 152 -10.00 13.76 -15.59
CA ASP A 152 -11.14 14.18 -16.39
C ASP A 152 -12.01 12.97 -16.82
N ALA A 153 -11.39 11.88 -17.27
CA ALA A 153 -12.10 10.64 -17.60
C ALA A 153 -12.79 10.02 -16.37
N ALA A 154 -12.13 10.01 -15.21
CA ALA A 154 -12.71 9.52 -13.97
C ALA A 154 -13.89 10.37 -13.49
N SER A 155 -13.85 11.70 -13.72
CA SER A 155 -14.96 12.60 -13.40
C SER A 155 -16.16 12.44 -14.36
N ARG A 156 -15.90 12.10 -15.63
CA ARG A 156 -16.95 11.89 -16.64
C ARG A 156 -17.60 10.52 -16.57
N PHE A 157 -16.87 9.50 -16.09
CA PHE A 157 -17.32 8.11 -16.05
C PHE A 157 -17.09 7.49 -14.67
N PRO A 158 -17.85 7.90 -13.64
CA PRO A 158 -17.69 7.39 -12.28
C PRO A 158 -18.00 5.89 -12.16
N GLU A 159 -18.81 5.32 -13.07
CA GLU A 159 -19.11 3.89 -13.13
C GLU A 159 -17.98 3.01 -13.69
N ARG A 160 -16.92 3.61 -14.26
CA ARG A 160 -15.81 2.86 -14.86
C ARG A 160 -14.69 2.61 -13.86
N SER A 161 -14.01 1.47 -14.03
CA SER A 161 -12.87 1.15 -13.19
C SER A 161 -11.70 2.13 -13.44
N PRO A 162 -10.85 2.38 -12.44
CA PRO A 162 -9.68 3.27 -12.60
C PRO A 162 -8.77 2.89 -13.76
N SER A 163 -8.67 1.60 -14.08
CA SER A 163 -7.90 1.06 -15.21
C SER A 163 -8.52 1.41 -16.57
N GLU A 164 -9.84 1.42 -16.70
CA GLU A 164 -10.52 1.82 -17.93
C GLU A 164 -10.39 3.32 -18.17
N CYS A 165 -10.47 4.14 -17.12
CA CYS A 165 -10.22 5.58 -17.22
C CYS A 165 -8.78 5.87 -17.64
N LEU A 166 -7.81 5.07 -17.19
CA LEU A 166 -6.41 5.18 -17.62
C LEU A 166 -6.26 4.87 -19.10
N ALA A 167 -6.88 3.79 -19.58
CA ALA A 167 -6.86 3.44 -21.00
C ALA A 167 -7.49 4.52 -21.89
N LEU A 168 -8.55 5.19 -21.43
CA LEU A 168 -9.14 6.33 -22.13
C LEU A 168 -8.20 7.53 -22.19
N ALA A 169 -7.54 7.85 -21.07
CA ALA A 169 -6.56 8.94 -20.98
C ALA A 169 -5.34 8.71 -21.89
N GLU A 170 -4.83 7.47 -21.96
CA GLU A 170 -3.74 7.10 -22.87
C GLU A 170 -4.12 7.30 -24.34
N ARG A 171 -5.32 6.86 -24.75
CA ARG A 171 -5.83 7.05 -26.12
C ARG A 171 -6.04 8.52 -26.47
N GLU A 172 -6.48 9.34 -25.52
CA GLU A 172 -6.66 10.77 -25.72
C GLU A 172 -5.31 11.48 -25.97
N ILE A 173 -4.27 11.12 -25.23
CA ILE A 173 -2.93 11.68 -25.40
C ILE A 173 -2.29 11.19 -26.67
N GLU A 174 -2.46 9.92 -27.03
CA GLU A 174 -2.02 9.38 -28.31
C GLU A 174 -2.68 10.14 -29.47
N SER A 175 -3.98 10.40 -29.38
CA SER A 175 -4.73 11.19 -30.38
C SER A 175 -4.25 12.65 -30.47
N ARG A 176 -3.99 13.31 -29.33
CA ARG A 176 -3.46 14.69 -29.28
C ARG A 176 -2.03 14.77 -29.81
N SER A 177 -1.19 13.78 -29.49
CA SER A 177 0.20 13.71 -29.96
C SER A 177 0.30 13.36 -31.45
N GLY A 178 -0.59 12.51 -31.96
CA GLY A 178 -0.72 12.22 -33.39
C GLY A 178 -1.30 13.39 -34.20
N SER A 179 -2.09 14.27 -33.58
CA SER A 179 -2.62 15.48 -34.21
C SER A 179 -1.61 16.65 -34.28
N SER A 180 -0.45 16.55 -33.62
CA SER A 180 0.58 17.60 -33.62
C SER A 180 1.59 17.46 -34.78
N GLY A 181 1.29 16.65 -35.78
CA GLY A 181 2.15 16.37 -36.94
C GLY A 181 1.42 16.43 -38.29
N ARG A 182 0.66 17.51 -38.54
CA ARG A 182 0.15 17.85 -39.88
C ARG A 182 0.16 19.35 -40.12
#